data_AF-B9TE12-F1
#
_entry.id   AF-B9TE12-F1
#
_cell.length_a   1.000
_cell.length_b   1.000
_cell.length_c   1.000
_cell.angle_alpha   90.00
_cell.angle_beta   90.00
_cell.angle_gamma   90.00
#
_symmetry.space_group_name_H-M   'P 1'
#
loop_
_entity.id
_entity.type
_entity.pdbx_description
1 polymer ?
#
loop_
_entity_poly.entity_id
_entity_poly.type
_entity_poly.pdbx_seq_one_letter_code
_entity_poly.pdbx_strand_id
1 'polypeptide(L)'
;MAAQAPCGKAASRREATVRAERAGADVRELWGRYFSPLQRAGAVGLSIGMLLAGLGITAVVYLISVDLIQREAHLRFSADTADIQQKISTRVRLYSDVLVTMQALFSASDDISRTEFRDFVNGLNLPDRYPGFQTLNYAAYVPDEDAAEFIAGQRIDPMLRAAHMDFAIRPPGRRPAYFVLTYVEPLQANLPSVGLDLGVEPGRLAALARGRDTGEPVSSGRLIFAQSTHPHIGIALRLPVYRRGMPHDTVPERRRAYIGS
;
A
#
# COMPACT_ATOMS: atom_id res chain seq x y z
N MET A 1 -45.16 -57.15 112.49
CA MET A 1 -43.77 -57.09 111.99
C MET A 1 -43.85 -56.70 110.52
N ALA A 2 -43.74 -55.43 110.10
CA ALA A 2 -42.57 -54.55 110.10
C ALA A 2 -41.42 -55.06 109.21
N ALA A 3 -41.20 -54.38 108.06
CA ALA A 3 -39.91 -53.87 107.55
C ALA A 3 -40.03 -53.61 106.02
N GLN A 4 -40.27 -52.37 105.58
CA GLN A 4 -39.29 -51.33 105.18
C GLN A 4 -38.59 -51.60 103.83
N ALA A 5 -38.99 -50.82 102.82
CA ALA A 5 -38.36 -50.70 101.51
C ALA A 5 -37.15 -49.72 101.56
N PRO A 6 -36.06 -49.95 100.81
CA PRO A 6 -34.97 -48.99 100.72
C PRO A 6 -35.21 -48.02 99.56
N CYS A 7 -35.62 -46.79 99.89
CA CYS A 7 -35.57 -45.63 99.02
C CYS A 7 -34.17 -44.99 99.17
N GLY A 8 -33.36 -44.91 98.10
CA GLY A 8 -32.07 -44.19 98.20
C GLY A 8 -31.06 -44.36 97.06
N LYS A 9 -31.11 -45.41 96.24
CA LYS A 9 -30.06 -45.68 95.22
C LYS A 9 -30.35 -45.14 93.81
N ALA A 10 -31.59 -44.71 93.52
CA ALA A 10 -31.97 -44.27 92.18
C ALA A 10 -31.60 -42.80 91.88
N ALA A 11 -31.57 -41.94 92.90
CA ALA A 11 -31.27 -40.50 92.73
C ALA A 11 -29.79 -40.25 92.42
N SER A 12 -28.85 -40.92 93.12
CA SER A 12 -27.41 -40.69 92.92
C SER A 12 -26.90 -41.17 91.56
N ARG A 13 -27.56 -42.16 90.96
CA ARG A 13 -27.16 -42.72 89.66
C ARG A 13 -27.53 -41.82 88.48
N ARG A 14 -28.64 -41.09 88.58
CA ARG A 14 -29.08 -40.12 87.55
C ARG A 14 -28.24 -38.83 87.58
N GLU A 15 -27.81 -38.38 88.74
CA GLU A 15 -26.92 -37.22 88.85
C GLU A 15 -25.52 -37.50 88.31
N ALA A 16 -25.01 -38.72 88.51
CA ALA A 16 -23.71 -39.14 87.98
C ALA A 16 -23.70 -39.22 86.44
N THR A 17 -24.78 -39.70 85.81
CA THR A 17 -24.87 -39.76 84.33
C THR A 17 -25.01 -38.37 83.70
N VAL A 18 -25.81 -37.47 84.28
CA VAL A 18 -25.94 -36.09 83.77
C VAL A 18 -24.63 -35.31 83.91
N ARG A 19 -23.86 -35.55 84.99
CA ARG A 19 -22.54 -34.93 85.19
C ARG A 19 -21.47 -35.48 84.23
N ALA A 20 -21.53 -36.78 83.89
CA ALA A 20 -20.64 -37.40 82.92
C ALA A 20 -20.93 -36.95 81.47
N GLU A 21 -22.21 -36.78 81.09
CA GLU A 21 -22.59 -36.23 79.78
C GLU A 21 -22.20 -34.75 79.64
N ARG A 22 -22.38 -33.94 80.68
CA ARG A 22 -21.91 -32.54 80.68
C ARG A 22 -20.38 -32.45 80.59
N ALA A 23 -19.64 -33.28 81.33
CA ALA A 23 -18.18 -33.30 81.25
C ALA A 23 -17.67 -33.77 79.88
N GLY A 24 -18.33 -34.74 79.24
CA GLY A 24 -18.01 -35.18 77.88
C GLY A 24 -18.33 -34.14 76.80
N ALA A 25 -19.40 -33.37 76.98
CA ALA A 25 -19.74 -32.24 76.10
C ALA A 25 -18.74 -31.08 76.26
N ASP A 26 -18.35 -30.74 77.49
CA ASP A 26 -17.34 -29.71 77.80
C ASP A 26 -15.98 -30.06 77.19
N VAL A 27 -15.55 -31.32 77.30
CA VAL A 27 -14.28 -31.78 76.69
C VAL A 27 -14.36 -31.72 75.17
N ARG A 28 -15.47 -32.13 74.53
CA ARG A 28 -15.61 -32.00 73.07
C ARG A 28 -15.63 -30.54 72.60
N GLU A 29 -16.22 -29.64 73.36
CA GLU A 29 -16.29 -28.20 73.04
C GLU A 29 -14.93 -27.51 73.24
N LEU A 30 -14.19 -27.88 74.30
CA LEU A 30 -12.83 -27.40 74.57
C LEU A 30 -11.81 -27.91 73.53
N TRP A 31 -11.90 -29.19 73.14
CA TRP A 31 -11.06 -29.74 72.07
C TRP A 31 -11.39 -29.14 70.69
N GLY A 32 -12.67 -28.85 70.42
CA GLY A 32 -13.11 -28.14 69.21
C GLY A 32 -12.60 -26.70 69.14
N ARG A 33 -12.51 -25.97 70.26
CA ARG A 33 -11.91 -24.62 70.30
C ARG A 33 -10.39 -24.61 70.14
N TYR A 34 -9.68 -25.63 70.64
CA TYR A 34 -8.21 -25.68 70.58
C TYR A 34 -7.65 -26.20 69.25
N PHE A 35 -8.30 -27.18 68.61
CA PHE A 35 -7.81 -27.78 67.34
C PHE A 35 -8.42 -27.20 66.05
N SER A 36 -9.54 -26.46 66.12
CA SER A 36 -10.15 -25.82 64.94
C SER A 36 -9.35 -24.68 64.28
N PRO A 37 -8.56 -23.83 64.98
CA PRO A 37 -7.82 -22.76 64.30
C PRO A 37 -6.64 -23.30 63.49
N LEU A 38 -5.99 -24.40 63.93
CA LEU A 38 -4.88 -25.03 63.20
C LEU A 38 -5.35 -25.71 61.91
N GLN A 39 -6.48 -26.44 61.95
CA GLN A 39 -7.06 -27.07 60.76
C GLN A 39 -7.61 -26.05 59.76
N ARG A 40 -8.21 -24.94 60.24
CA ARG A 40 -8.65 -23.83 59.39
C ARG A 40 -7.46 -23.09 58.75
N ALA A 41 -6.37 -22.89 59.48
CA ALA A 41 -5.15 -22.26 58.94
C ALA A 41 -4.54 -23.09 57.80
N GLY A 42 -4.50 -24.42 57.93
CA GLY A 42 -4.04 -25.32 56.85
C GLY A 42 -4.95 -25.30 55.62
N ALA A 43 -6.27 -25.31 55.82
CA ALA A 43 -7.25 -25.24 54.72
C ALA A 43 -7.23 -23.89 53.99
N VAL A 44 -7.04 -22.78 54.72
CA VAL A 44 -6.86 -21.44 54.13
C VAL A 44 -5.56 -21.36 53.35
N GLY A 45 -4.46 -21.91 53.86
CA GLY A 45 -3.18 -21.98 53.15
C GLY A 45 -3.26 -22.75 51.82
N LEU A 46 -3.95 -23.90 51.80
CA LEU A 46 -4.16 -24.69 50.59
C LEU A 46 -5.05 -23.97 49.56
N SER A 47 -6.09 -23.28 50.05
CA SER A 47 -6.98 -22.46 49.20
C SER A 47 -6.25 -21.27 48.57
N ILE A 48 -5.41 -20.57 49.35
CA ILE A 48 -4.56 -19.48 48.84
C ILE A 48 -3.54 -20.02 47.83
N GLY A 49 -2.91 -21.16 48.11
CA GLY A 49 -1.99 -21.81 47.18
C GLY A 49 -2.64 -22.16 45.84
N MET A 50 -3.85 -22.72 45.87
CA MET A 50 -4.63 -23.03 44.65
C MET A 50 -4.97 -21.77 43.86
N LEU A 51 -5.37 -20.69 44.54
CA LEU A 51 -5.66 -19.40 43.92
C LEU A 51 -4.41 -18.80 43.26
N LEU A 52 -3.27 -18.79 43.98
CA LEU A 52 -2.00 -18.28 43.46
C LEU A 52 -1.51 -19.10 42.27
N ALA A 53 -1.67 -20.42 42.30
CA ALA A 53 -1.35 -21.29 41.17
C ALA A 53 -2.24 -20.97 39.95
N GLY A 54 -3.54 -20.79 40.16
CA GLY A 54 -4.48 -20.39 39.10
C GLY A 54 -4.13 -19.03 38.49
N LEU A 55 -3.81 -18.04 39.33
CA LEU A 55 -3.37 -16.71 38.87
C LEU A 55 -2.03 -16.78 38.14
N GLY A 56 -1.08 -17.59 38.62
CA GLY A 56 0.21 -17.81 37.97
C GLY A 56 0.06 -18.42 36.57
N ILE A 57 -0.75 -19.47 36.45
CA ILE A 57 -1.07 -20.10 35.15
C ILE A 57 -1.74 -19.08 34.23
N THR A 58 -2.72 -18.34 34.73
CA THR A 58 -3.42 -17.31 33.95
C THR A 58 -2.47 -16.23 33.46
N ALA A 59 -1.56 -15.75 34.31
CA ALA A 59 -0.55 -14.76 33.94
C ALA A 59 0.40 -15.29 32.85
N VAL A 60 0.87 -16.54 32.97
CA VAL A 60 1.74 -17.16 31.96
C VAL A 60 1.01 -17.30 30.62
N VAL A 61 -0.23 -17.82 30.64
CA VAL A 61 -1.06 -17.95 29.42
C VAL A 61 -1.32 -16.59 28.81
N TYR A 62 -1.62 -15.57 29.61
CA TYR A 62 -1.83 -14.21 29.15
C TYR A 62 -0.58 -13.64 28.46
N LEU A 63 0.60 -13.78 29.07
CA LEU A 63 1.86 -13.30 28.49
C LEU A 63 2.19 -13.99 27.16
N ILE A 64 2.01 -15.31 27.08
CA ILE A 64 2.19 -16.07 25.83
C ILE A 64 1.16 -15.63 24.78
N SER A 65 -0.11 -15.45 25.17
CA SER A 65 -1.17 -15.04 24.26
C SER A 65 -0.90 -13.65 23.68
N VAL A 66 -0.44 -12.71 24.50
CA VAL A 66 -0.07 -11.36 24.04
C VAL A 66 1.09 -11.42 23.05
N ASP A 67 2.15 -12.19 23.34
CA ASP A 67 3.29 -12.35 22.42
C ASP A 67 2.87 -13.00 21.10
N LEU A 68 2.05 -14.05 21.14
CA LEU A 68 1.51 -14.71 19.94
C LEU A 68 0.66 -13.77 19.09
N ILE A 69 -0.27 -13.03 19.71
CA ILE A 69 -1.12 -12.06 19.03
C ILE A 69 -0.28 -10.94 18.39
N GLN A 70 0.73 -10.44 19.10
CA GLN A 70 1.63 -9.41 18.56
C GLN A 70 2.47 -9.92 17.39
N ARG A 71 3.02 -11.12 17.49
CA ARG A 71 3.77 -11.76 16.39
C ARG A 71 2.88 -11.99 15.17
N GLU A 72 1.68 -12.50 15.37
CA GLU A 72 0.73 -12.72 14.30
C GLU A 72 0.32 -11.40 13.62
N ALA A 73 0.04 -10.36 14.41
CA ALA A 73 -0.27 -9.04 13.88
C ALA A 73 0.90 -8.47 13.06
N HIS A 74 2.13 -8.62 13.53
CA HIS A 74 3.32 -8.18 12.80
C HIS A 74 3.52 -8.97 11.50
N LEU A 75 3.38 -10.29 11.53
CA LEU A 75 3.53 -11.15 10.35
C LEU A 75 2.47 -10.82 9.29
N ARG A 76 1.22 -10.65 9.70
CA ARG A 76 0.13 -10.23 8.80
C ARG A 76 0.42 -8.86 8.19
N PHE A 77 0.80 -7.88 9.01
CA PHE A 77 1.16 -6.55 8.53
C PHE A 77 2.33 -6.58 7.53
N SER A 78 3.39 -7.35 7.80
CA SER A 78 4.51 -7.52 6.88
C SER A 78 4.10 -8.20 5.57
N ALA A 79 3.22 -9.21 5.63
CA ALA A 79 2.71 -9.88 4.44
C ALA A 79 1.84 -8.94 3.59
N ASP A 80 0.92 -8.21 4.22
CA ASP A 80 0.03 -7.25 3.54
C ASP A 80 0.82 -6.11 2.90
N THR A 81 1.82 -5.57 3.61
CA THR A 81 2.68 -4.51 3.05
C THR A 81 3.51 -5.00 1.87
N ALA A 82 4.06 -6.21 1.94
CA ALA A 82 4.79 -6.82 0.83
C ALA A 82 3.88 -7.08 -0.39
N ASP A 83 2.66 -7.56 -0.17
CA ASP A 83 1.67 -7.77 -1.24
C ASP A 83 1.28 -6.45 -1.92
N ILE A 84 1.02 -5.40 -1.14
CA ILE A 84 0.70 -4.07 -1.69
C ILE A 84 1.88 -3.51 -2.48
N GLN A 85 3.11 -3.62 -1.97
CA GLN A 85 4.32 -3.18 -2.69
C GLN A 85 4.47 -3.92 -4.02
N GLN A 86 4.26 -5.24 -4.02
CA GLN A 86 4.35 -6.05 -5.22
C GLN A 86 3.27 -5.69 -6.24
N LYS A 87 2.04 -5.43 -5.80
CA LYS A 87 0.94 -4.98 -6.65
C LYS A 87 1.25 -3.62 -7.30
N ILE A 88 1.79 -2.68 -6.54
CA ILE A 88 2.21 -1.37 -7.08
C ILE A 88 3.33 -1.53 -8.11
N SER A 89 4.38 -2.28 -7.76
CA SER A 89 5.53 -2.55 -8.64
C SER A 89 5.09 -3.21 -9.96
N THR A 90 4.19 -4.19 -9.87
CA THR A 90 3.64 -4.89 -11.04
C THR A 90 2.86 -3.93 -11.95
N ARG A 91 2.02 -3.06 -11.37
CA ARG A 91 1.26 -2.06 -12.16
C ARG A 91 2.18 -1.04 -12.84
N VAL A 92 3.18 -0.53 -12.13
CA VAL A 92 4.16 0.40 -12.73
C VAL A 92 4.91 -0.26 -13.88
N ARG A 93 5.31 -1.52 -13.73
CA ARG A 93 5.96 -2.29 -14.81
C ARG A 93 5.05 -2.45 -16.03
N LEU A 94 3.79 -2.82 -15.83
CA LEU A 94 2.80 -2.95 -16.91
C LEU A 94 2.65 -1.63 -17.70
N TYR A 95 2.66 -0.48 -17.02
CA TYR A 95 2.61 0.82 -17.70
C TYR A 95 3.89 1.14 -18.47
N SER A 96 5.07 0.75 -17.94
CA SER A 96 6.34 0.86 -18.66
C SER A 96 6.38 -0.05 -19.90
N ASP A 97 5.80 -1.25 -19.86
CA ASP A 97 5.74 -2.16 -21.00
C ASP A 97 4.96 -1.56 -22.18
N VAL A 98 3.90 -0.80 -21.90
CA VAL A 98 3.19 -0.03 -22.95
C VAL A 98 4.11 0.98 -23.63
N LEU A 99 4.97 1.68 -22.87
CA LEU A 99 5.94 2.62 -23.46
C LEU A 99 6.96 1.91 -24.34
N VAL A 100 7.39 0.69 -23.99
CA VAL A 100 8.26 -0.14 -24.84
C VAL A 100 7.57 -0.48 -26.15
N THR A 101 6.27 -0.85 -26.13
CA THR A 101 5.52 -1.08 -27.37
C THR A 101 5.39 0.18 -28.22
N MET A 102 5.23 1.35 -27.60
CA MET A 102 5.20 2.64 -28.31
C MET A 102 6.57 2.96 -28.91
N GLN A 103 7.67 2.73 -28.19
CA GLN A 103 9.02 2.89 -28.73
C GLN A 103 9.26 1.96 -29.93
N ALA A 104 8.73 0.74 -29.90
CA ALA A 104 8.80 -0.19 -31.03
C ALA A 104 8.05 0.32 -32.26
N LEU A 105 6.89 0.97 -32.11
CA LEU A 105 6.17 1.63 -33.21
C LEU A 105 7.07 2.65 -33.92
N PHE A 106 7.70 3.55 -33.18
CA PHE A 106 8.60 4.56 -33.75
C PHE A 106 9.94 3.99 -34.23
N SER A 107 10.33 2.81 -33.76
CA SER A 107 11.52 2.12 -34.27
C SER A 107 11.25 1.41 -35.60
N ALA A 108 9.97 1.20 -35.94
CA ALA A 108 9.56 0.50 -37.16
C ALA A 108 9.41 1.43 -38.38
N SER A 109 9.12 2.71 -38.20
CA SER A 109 8.99 3.71 -39.27
C SER A 109 9.62 5.03 -38.89
N ASP A 110 10.29 5.69 -39.84
CA ASP A 110 10.85 7.04 -39.65
C ASP A 110 9.77 8.14 -39.71
N ASP A 111 8.61 7.84 -40.30
CA ASP A 111 7.47 8.74 -40.39
C ASP A 111 6.23 8.00 -39.87
N ILE A 112 5.76 8.38 -38.69
CA ILE A 112 4.53 7.89 -38.07
C ILE A 112 3.53 9.03 -38.14
N SER A 113 2.45 8.84 -38.88
CA SER A 113 1.36 9.81 -38.94
C SER A 113 0.54 9.80 -37.65
N ARG A 114 -0.18 10.91 -37.39
CA ARG A 114 -1.11 11.01 -36.26
C ARG A 114 -2.22 9.96 -36.31
N THR A 115 -2.67 9.60 -37.50
CA THR A 115 -3.67 8.54 -37.71
C THR A 115 -3.12 7.17 -37.30
N GLU A 116 -1.91 6.82 -37.72
CA GLU A 116 -1.26 5.56 -37.32
C GLU A 116 -1.02 5.50 -35.82
N PHE A 117 -0.60 6.62 -35.21
CA PHE A 117 -0.48 6.70 -33.75
C PHE A 117 -1.82 6.44 -33.06
N ARG A 118 -2.91 7.09 -33.52
CA ARG A 118 -4.26 6.88 -32.99
C ARG A 118 -4.69 5.42 -33.12
N ASP A 119 -4.50 4.84 -34.29
CA ASP A 119 -4.93 3.46 -34.57
C ASP A 119 -4.13 2.46 -33.73
N PHE A 120 -2.84 2.72 -33.49
CA PHE A 120 -2.02 1.99 -32.54
C PHE A 120 -2.56 2.09 -31.10
N VAL A 121 -2.84 3.30 -30.60
CA VAL A 121 -3.36 3.49 -29.23
C VAL A 121 -4.72 2.81 -29.06
N ASN A 122 -5.60 2.91 -30.06
CA ASN A 122 -6.89 2.22 -30.06
C ASN A 122 -6.72 0.70 -30.03
N GLY A 123 -5.77 0.16 -30.79
CA GLY A 123 -5.44 -1.27 -30.81
C GLY A 123 -4.92 -1.81 -29.47
N LEU A 124 -4.30 -0.97 -28.64
CA LEU A 124 -3.87 -1.36 -27.29
C LEU A 124 -5.05 -1.60 -26.33
N ASN A 125 -6.23 -1.05 -26.62
CA ASN A 125 -7.41 -1.08 -25.75
C ASN A 125 -7.08 -0.72 -24.28
N LEU A 126 -6.46 0.46 -24.11
CA LEU A 126 -5.99 0.93 -22.80
C LEU A 126 -7.08 0.99 -21.71
N PRO A 127 -8.32 1.44 -21.97
CA PRO A 127 -9.35 1.52 -20.94
C PRO A 127 -9.66 0.17 -20.27
N ASP A 128 -9.68 -0.92 -21.04
CA ASP A 128 -10.01 -2.25 -20.51
C ASP A 128 -8.77 -2.97 -19.95
N ARG A 129 -7.62 -2.85 -20.63
CA ARG A 129 -6.41 -3.64 -20.30
C ARG A 129 -5.51 -2.96 -19.28
N TYR A 130 -5.50 -1.63 -19.25
CA TYR A 130 -4.59 -0.84 -18.44
C TYR A 130 -5.34 0.31 -17.73
N PRO A 131 -6.29 -0.02 -16.84
CA PRO A 131 -7.03 0.99 -16.10
C PRO A 131 -6.04 1.86 -15.32
N GLY A 132 -6.11 3.18 -15.54
CA GLY A 132 -5.18 4.17 -14.97
C GLY A 132 -4.44 5.02 -16.01
N PHE A 133 -4.37 4.58 -17.28
CA PHE A 133 -3.94 5.47 -18.35
C PHE A 133 -5.01 6.53 -18.64
N GLN A 134 -4.61 7.79 -18.58
CA GLN A 134 -5.46 8.91 -18.96
C GLN A 134 -5.14 9.41 -20.36
N THR A 135 -3.86 9.33 -20.72
CA THR A 135 -3.34 9.83 -21.98
C THR A 135 -2.10 9.05 -22.35
N LEU A 136 -2.01 8.60 -23.60
CA LEU A 136 -0.75 8.17 -24.22
C LEU A 136 -0.33 9.26 -25.21
N ASN A 137 0.92 9.71 -25.13
CA ASN A 137 1.39 10.83 -25.93
C ASN A 137 2.84 10.63 -26.36
N TYR A 138 3.20 11.32 -27.44
CA TYR A 138 4.56 11.45 -27.94
C TYR A 138 4.92 12.94 -28.01
N ALA A 139 6.07 13.29 -27.43
CA ALA A 139 6.65 14.62 -27.56
C ALA A 139 7.85 14.59 -28.50
N ALA A 140 7.74 15.30 -29.63
CA ALA A 140 8.82 15.42 -30.58
C ALA A 140 9.92 16.35 -30.03
N TYR A 141 11.17 15.96 -30.24
CA TYR A 141 12.32 16.83 -30.07
C TYR A 141 12.52 17.65 -31.34
N VAL A 142 12.43 18.97 -31.22
CA VAL A 142 12.48 19.89 -32.36
C VAL A 142 13.56 20.94 -32.10
N PRO A 143 14.71 20.90 -32.79
CA PRO A 143 15.69 21.98 -32.78
C PRO A 143 15.09 23.32 -33.19
N ASP A 144 15.66 24.45 -32.73
CA ASP A 144 15.12 25.79 -33.09
C ASP A 144 15.09 26.05 -34.60
N GLU A 145 16.09 25.52 -35.30
CA GLU A 145 16.23 25.60 -36.76
C GLU A 145 15.09 24.91 -37.51
N ASP A 146 14.54 23.83 -36.95
CA ASP A 146 13.47 23.02 -37.57
C ASP A 146 12.07 23.48 -37.14
N ALA A 147 11.96 24.36 -36.13
CA ALA A 147 10.70 24.69 -35.50
C ALA A 147 9.65 25.29 -36.46
N ALA A 148 10.09 26.11 -37.42
CA ALA A 148 9.19 26.73 -38.39
C ALA A 148 8.57 25.71 -39.35
N GLU A 149 9.39 24.79 -39.87
CA GLU A 149 8.95 23.69 -40.74
C GLU A 149 8.03 22.74 -39.98
N PHE A 150 8.41 22.37 -38.75
CA PHE A 150 7.59 21.52 -37.88
C PHE A 150 6.20 22.12 -37.64
N ILE A 151 6.10 23.41 -37.30
CA ILE A 151 4.80 24.10 -37.11
C ILE A 151 3.98 24.08 -38.39
N ALA A 152 4.58 24.35 -39.55
CA ALA A 152 3.89 24.34 -40.84
C ALA A 152 3.32 22.94 -41.15
N GLY A 153 4.10 21.88 -40.90
CA GLY A 153 3.66 20.49 -41.04
C GLY A 153 2.49 20.14 -40.14
N GLN A 154 2.52 20.54 -38.86
CA GLN A 154 1.41 20.29 -37.94
C GLN A 154 0.12 21.05 -38.33
N ARG A 155 0.23 22.23 -38.96
CA ARG A 155 -0.95 23.02 -39.39
C ARG A 155 -1.69 22.41 -40.59
N ILE A 156 -1.02 21.62 -41.41
CA ILE A 156 -1.64 20.93 -42.55
C ILE A 156 -2.15 19.53 -42.19
N ASP A 157 -1.89 19.04 -40.97
CA ASP A 157 -2.37 17.75 -40.48
C ASP A 157 -3.92 17.67 -40.55
N PRO A 158 -4.49 16.65 -41.23
CA PRO A 158 -5.94 16.55 -41.43
C PRO A 158 -6.74 16.47 -40.13
N MET A 159 -6.21 15.79 -39.09
CA MET A 159 -6.93 15.62 -37.82
C MET A 159 -6.90 16.90 -36.99
N LEU A 160 -5.77 17.63 -36.96
CA LEU A 160 -5.72 18.93 -36.29
C LEU A 160 -6.60 19.96 -36.99
N ARG A 161 -6.64 19.95 -38.33
CA ARG A 161 -7.56 20.79 -39.11
C ARG A 161 -9.03 20.44 -38.83
N ALA A 162 -9.38 19.16 -38.79
CA ALA A 162 -10.73 18.72 -38.43
C ALA A 162 -11.11 19.12 -36.99
N ALA A 163 -10.14 19.14 -36.08
CA ALA A 163 -10.31 19.64 -34.71
C ALA A 163 -10.30 21.18 -34.60
N HIS A 164 -10.18 21.92 -35.71
CA HIS A 164 -10.12 23.38 -35.77
C HIS A 164 -8.99 23.97 -34.90
N MET A 165 -7.88 23.23 -34.77
CA MET A 165 -6.74 23.65 -33.98
C MET A 165 -5.77 24.49 -34.82
N ASP A 166 -5.55 25.75 -34.43
CA ASP A 166 -4.39 26.51 -34.90
C ASP A 166 -3.16 26.09 -34.09
N PHE A 167 -2.35 25.22 -34.68
CA PHE A 167 -1.17 24.68 -34.01
C PHE A 167 -0.09 25.75 -33.80
N ALA A 168 0.41 25.81 -32.57
CA ALA A 168 1.58 26.59 -32.17
C ALA A 168 2.31 25.90 -31.01
N ILE A 169 3.63 26.07 -30.95
CA ILE A 169 4.43 25.66 -29.79
C ILE A 169 4.16 26.63 -28.64
N ARG A 170 3.75 26.10 -27.49
CA ARG A 170 3.35 26.89 -26.31
C ARG A 170 4.16 26.53 -25.07
N PRO A 171 4.58 27.51 -24.27
CA PRO A 171 4.46 28.95 -24.47
C PRO A 171 5.43 29.47 -25.54
N PRO A 172 5.14 30.63 -26.16
CA PRO A 172 6.01 31.24 -27.14
C PRO A 172 7.39 31.59 -26.54
N GLY A 173 8.38 31.78 -27.40
CA GLY A 173 9.74 32.16 -27.04
C GLY A 173 10.78 31.22 -27.64
N ARG A 174 11.92 31.77 -28.08
CA ARG A 174 13.00 31.00 -28.70
C ARG A 174 13.78 30.21 -27.66
N ARG A 175 14.10 28.96 -27.99
CA ARG A 175 14.88 28.02 -27.17
C ARG A 175 15.77 27.19 -28.09
N PRO A 176 16.92 26.66 -27.64
CA PRO A 176 17.78 25.84 -28.49
C PRO A 176 17.08 24.61 -29.10
N ALA A 177 16.12 24.05 -28.36
CA ALA A 177 15.24 22.99 -28.82
C ALA A 177 13.94 23.00 -28.00
N TYR A 178 12.90 22.38 -28.55
CA TYR A 178 11.58 22.21 -27.98
C TYR A 178 11.25 20.73 -27.80
N PHE A 179 10.44 20.40 -26.79
CA PHE A 179 9.94 19.06 -26.53
C PHE A 179 8.41 19.08 -26.63
N VAL A 180 7.92 19.11 -27.85
CA VAL A 180 6.54 19.50 -28.17
C VAL A 180 5.62 18.29 -28.09
N LEU A 181 4.55 18.35 -27.29
CA LEU A 181 3.50 17.33 -27.32
C LEU A 181 2.83 17.31 -28.69
N THR A 182 3.25 16.36 -29.53
CA THR A 182 2.84 16.27 -30.94
C THR A 182 1.65 15.35 -31.07
N TYR A 183 1.75 14.11 -30.60
CA TYR A 183 0.66 13.13 -30.63
C TYR A 183 0.12 12.90 -29.23
N VAL A 184 -1.21 12.87 -29.11
CA VAL A 184 -1.89 12.78 -27.83
C VAL A 184 -3.21 12.05 -28.05
N GLU A 185 -3.40 10.94 -27.34
CA GLU A 185 -4.63 10.15 -27.40
C GLU A 185 -5.17 9.83 -25.99
N PRO A 186 -6.50 9.91 -25.76
CA PRO A 186 -7.54 10.31 -26.72
C PRO A 186 -7.46 11.79 -27.10
N LEU A 187 -7.45 12.11 -28.39
CA LEU A 187 -7.19 13.46 -28.88
C LEU A 187 -8.19 14.49 -28.35
N GLN A 188 -9.49 14.20 -28.43
CA GLN A 188 -10.52 15.21 -28.15
C GLN A 188 -10.52 15.68 -26.68
N ALA A 189 -10.34 14.75 -25.75
CA ALA A 189 -10.25 15.08 -24.31
C ALA A 189 -8.95 15.82 -23.96
N ASN A 190 -7.91 15.69 -24.78
CA ASN A 190 -6.58 16.19 -24.50
C ASN A 190 -6.09 17.26 -25.50
N LEU A 191 -6.96 17.76 -26.39
CA LEU A 191 -6.62 18.70 -27.45
C LEU A 191 -5.86 19.95 -26.94
N PRO A 192 -6.19 20.55 -25.78
CA PRO A 192 -5.45 21.69 -25.24
C PRO A 192 -3.99 21.40 -24.88
N SER A 193 -3.58 20.13 -24.78
CA SER A 193 -2.20 19.75 -24.48
C SER A 193 -1.31 19.67 -25.73
N VAL A 194 -1.90 19.53 -26.92
CA VAL A 194 -1.15 19.49 -28.18
C VAL A 194 -0.41 20.81 -28.39
N GLY A 195 0.87 20.73 -28.75
CA GLY A 195 1.75 21.90 -28.91
C GLY A 195 2.39 22.41 -27.61
N LEU A 196 2.09 21.84 -26.44
CA LEU A 196 2.80 22.22 -25.21
C LEU A 196 4.26 21.75 -25.25
N ASP A 197 5.18 22.66 -24.97
CA ASP A 197 6.60 22.39 -24.81
C ASP A 197 6.91 21.93 -23.37
N LEU A 198 7.25 20.65 -23.23
CA LEU A 198 7.60 20.05 -21.95
C LEU A 198 8.94 20.55 -21.40
N GLY A 199 9.81 21.08 -22.27
CA GLY A 199 11.16 21.55 -21.93
C GLY A 199 11.19 22.90 -21.21
N VAL A 200 10.05 23.61 -21.13
CA VAL A 200 9.96 24.92 -20.47
C VAL A 200 10.24 24.82 -18.97
N GLU A 201 9.85 23.71 -18.36
CA GLU A 201 9.97 23.56 -16.93
C GLU A 201 11.23 22.75 -16.55
N PRO A 202 12.11 23.28 -15.69
CA PRO A 202 13.44 22.69 -15.46
C PRO A 202 13.43 21.24 -14.97
N GLY A 203 12.49 20.86 -14.09
CA GLY A 203 12.37 19.50 -13.58
C GLY A 203 12.00 18.49 -14.66
N ARG A 204 11.04 18.84 -15.54
CA ARG A 204 10.71 18.05 -16.73
C ARG A 204 11.87 17.99 -17.71
N LEU A 205 12.52 19.10 -18.01
CA LEU A 205 13.66 19.14 -18.93
C LEU A 205 14.82 18.26 -18.44
N ALA A 206 15.15 18.30 -17.14
CA ALA A 206 16.18 17.45 -16.57
C ALA A 206 15.84 15.96 -16.64
N ALA A 207 14.57 15.60 -16.43
CA ALA A 207 14.11 14.22 -16.60
C ALA A 207 14.18 13.76 -18.05
N LEU A 208 13.75 14.59 -19.02
CA LEU A 208 13.85 14.32 -20.45
C LEU A 208 15.31 14.12 -20.90
N ALA A 209 16.22 14.99 -20.44
CA ALA A 209 17.64 14.87 -20.72
C ALA A 209 18.25 13.58 -20.13
N ARG A 210 17.86 13.22 -18.90
CA ARG A 210 18.29 11.96 -18.26
C ARG A 210 17.80 10.75 -19.05
N GLY A 211 16.51 10.70 -19.38
CA GLY A 211 15.92 9.61 -20.16
C GLY A 211 16.62 9.46 -21.50
N ARG A 212 16.82 10.56 -22.24
CA ARG A 212 17.59 10.57 -23.48
C ARG A 212 18.99 9.99 -23.31
N ASP A 213 19.72 10.37 -22.27
CA ASP A 213 21.12 9.99 -22.10
C ASP A 213 21.28 8.53 -21.58
N THR A 214 20.32 8.02 -20.80
CA THR A 214 20.34 6.65 -20.25
C THR A 214 19.69 5.60 -21.14
N GLY A 215 18.68 5.97 -21.93
CA GLY A 215 17.84 5.01 -22.66
C GLY A 215 16.72 4.39 -21.81
N GLU A 216 16.59 4.78 -20.54
CA GLU A 216 15.67 4.16 -19.58
C GLU A 216 14.37 4.95 -19.39
N PRO A 217 13.29 4.31 -18.92
CA PRO A 217 12.08 5.01 -18.52
C PRO A 217 12.36 6.02 -17.40
N VAL A 218 11.78 7.22 -17.51
CA VAL A 218 11.96 8.30 -16.54
C VAL A 218 10.63 8.96 -16.17
N SER A 219 10.56 9.44 -14.93
CA SER A 219 9.54 10.38 -14.49
C SER A 219 10.19 11.65 -13.97
N SER A 220 9.54 12.79 -14.19
CA SER A 220 9.92 14.04 -13.52
C SER A 220 9.53 14.08 -12.05
N GLY A 221 8.75 13.09 -11.57
CA GLY A 221 8.19 13.07 -10.21
C GLY A 221 7.12 14.14 -9.96
N ARG A 222 6.80 14.96 -10.97
CA ARG A 222 5.81 16.02 -10.83
C ARG A 222 4.40 15.44 -10.94
N LEU A 223 3.59 15.79 -9.95
CA LEU A 223 2.19 15.45 -9.91
C LEU A 223 1.42 16.28 -10.94
N ILE A 224 0.63 15.58 -11.75
CA ILE A 224 -0.26 16.17 -12.75
C ILE A 224 -1.64 16.21 -12.13
N PHE A 225 -2.16 17.42 -11.91
CA PHE A 225 -3.51 17.62 -11.41
C PHE A 225 -4.44 17.75 -12.61
N ALA A 226 -5.06 16.64 -13.00
CA ALA A 226 -6.02 16.64 -14.08
C ALA A 226 -7.36 17.16 -13.55
N GLN A 227 -7.75 18.34 -14.02
CA GLN A 227 -9.06 18.92 -13.78
C GLN A 227 -10.06 18.35 -14.80
N SER A 228 -10.49 17.11 -14.57
CA SER A 228 -11.55 16.46 -15.34
C SER A 228 -12.81 16.29 -14.48
N THR A 229 -13.86 15.66 -15.03
CA THR A 229 -15.08 15.29 -14.29
C THR A 229 -14.78 14.48 -13.02
N HIS A 230 -13.65 13.76 -12.98
CA HIS A 230 -13.13 13.10 -11.79
C HIS A 230 -11.69 13.56 -11.52
N PRO A 231 -11.51 14.60 -10.68
CA PRO A 231 -10.18 15.11 -10.34
C PRO A 231 -9.30 13.99 -9.80
N HIS A 232 -8.09 13.90 -10.34
CA HIS A 232 -7.12 12.91 -9.90
C HIS A 232 -5.70 13.44 -10.02
N ILE A 233 -4.80 12.78 -9.30
CA ILE A 233 -3.38 13.05 -9.30
C ILE A 233 -2.70 11.99 -10.16
N GLY A 234 -2.11 12.42 -11.27
CA GLY A 234 -1.35 11.58 -12.18
C GLY A 234 0.17 11.77 -12.00
N ILE A 235 0.91 10.82 -12.56
CA ILE A 235 2.34 10.93 -12.80
C ILE A 235 2.61 10.63 -14.27
N ALA A 236 3.61 11.28 -14.86
CA ALA A 236 4.06 10.94 -16.21
C ALA A 236 5.29 10.05 -16.16
N LEU A 237 5.25 8.96 -16.93
CA LEU A 237 6.38 8.13 -17.30
C LEU A 237 6.70 8.39 -18.77
N ARG A 238 7.98 8.42 -19.13
CA ARG A 238 8.45 8.68 -20.50
C ARG A 238 9.57 7.72 -20.84
N LEU A 239 9.66 7.34 -22.10
CA LEU A 239 10.74 6.49 -22.61
C LEU A 239 11.32 7.17 -23.86
N PRO A 240 12.64 7.33 -23.98
CA PRO A 240 13.23 8.00 -25.13
C PRO A 240 13.02 7.19 -26.41
N VAL A 241 12.82 7.89 -27.51
CA VAL A 241 12.74 7.32 -28.85
C VAL A 241 13.94 7.82 -29.66
N TYR A 242 14.62 6.87 -30.31
CA TYR A 242 15.77 7.13 -31.15
C TYR A 242 15.44 6.81 -32.60
N ARG A 243 16.04 7.58 -33.52
CA ARG A 243 15.92 7.39 -34.97
C ARG A 243 16.38 5.99 -35.36
N ARG A 244 15.61 5.34 -36.22
CA ARG A 244 15.91 4.00 -36.72
C ARG A 244 17.27 3.96 -37.41
N GLY A 245 18.03 2.89 -37.18
CA GLY A 245 19.33 2.67 -37.82
C GLY A 245 20.48 3.54 -37.31
N MET A 246 20.23 4.45 -36.36
CA MET A 246 21.30 5.21 -35.71
C MET A 246 21.84 4.47 -34.47
N PRO A 247 23.18 4.43 -34.28
CA PRO A 247 23.77 3.94 -33.04
C PRO A 247 23.24 4.71 -31.84
N HIS A 248 23.10 4.02 -30.71
CA HIS A 248 22.60 4.60 -29.47
C HIS A 248 23.16 3.87 -28.23
N ASP A 249 24.38 3.33 -28.31
CA ASP A 249 25.03 2.60 -27.21
C ASP A 249 25.72 3.54 -26.22
N THR A 250 26.24 4.66 -26.73
CA THR A 250 26.89 5.72 -25.95
C THR A 250 26.00 6.96 -25.79
N VAL A 251 26.28 7.79 -24.78
CA VAL A 251 25.54 9.05 -24.57
C VAL A 251 25.61 9.99 -25.79
N PRO A 252 26.77 10.24 -26.44
CA PRO A 252 26.83 11.09 -27.63
C PRO A 252 26.04 10.53 -28.83
N GLU A 253 25.98 9.21 -28.97
CA GLU A 253 25.15 8.54 -29.98
C GLU A 253 23.67 8.70 -29.69
N ARG A 254 23.22 8.39 -28.46
CA ARG A 254 21.84 8.61 -28.02
C ARG A 254 21.38 10.04 -28.25
N ARG A 255 22.22 11.04 -27.96
CA ARG A 255 21.91 12.45 -28.19
C ARG A 255 21.69 12.80 -29.66
N ARG A 256 22.49 12.23 -30.57
CA ARG A 256 22.35 12.45 -32.03
C ARG A 256 21.16 11.69 -32.62
N ALA A 257 20.85 10.53 -32.07
CA ALA A 257 19.75 9.69 -32.51
C ALA A 257 18.39 10.12 -31.93
N TYR A 258 18.36 10.94 -30.86
CA TYR A 258 17.12 11.28 -30.15
C TYR A 258 16.13 12.05 -31.03
N ILE A 259 14.90 11.56 -31.09
CA ILE A 259 13.80 12.22 -31.83
C ILE A 259 12.62 12.62 -30.93
N GLY A 260 12.54 12.11 -29.70
CA GLY A 260 11.44 12.43 -28.80
C GLY A 260 11.27 11.42 -27.68
N SER A 261 10.12 11.45 -27.01
CA SER A 261 9.76 10.50 -25.94
C SER A 261 8.27 10.39 -25.70
#